data_AF-A0A9W4I3W3-F1
#
_entry.id   AF-A0A9W4I3W3-F1
#
_cell.length_a   1.000
_cell.length_b   1.000
_cell.length_c   1.000
_cell.angle_alpha   90.00
_cell.angle_beta   90.00
_cell.angle_gamma   90.00
#
_symmetry.space_group_name_H-M   'P 1'
#
loop_
_entity.id
_entity.type
_entity.pdbx_description
1 polymer ?
#
loop_
_entity_poly.entity_id
_entity_poly.type
_entity_poly.pdbx_seq_one_letter_code
_entity_poly.pdbx_strand_id
1 'polypeptide(L)'
;MLIDRPIDYTPYKDLYQYDKPAFGAFRMVDIAGREFPHFKAVIYNDLEADNETCFRGELLISLRIMLGQLTKIRLVHHNIVPVLLISLMGKHARLLESYFDSSSKSFVMRSSDLYEFSDQASISKAFKTLAEYFLGDPTGKTV
;
A
#
# COMPACT_ATOMS: atom_id res chain seq x y z
N MET A 1 0.27 -34.59 24.04
CA MET A 1 0.50 -33.16 24.27
C MET A 1 0.78 -32.52 22.92
N LEU A 2 -0.27 -32.05 22.24
CA LEU A 2 -0.15 -31.37 20.95
C LEU A 2 0.25 -29.93 21.25
N ILE A 3 1.50 -29.58 20.95
CA ILE A 3 1.92 -28.19 20.96
C ILE A 3 1.38 -27.62 19.65
N ASP A 4 0.26 -26.91 19.74
CA ASP A 4 -0.23 -26.04 18.67
C ASP A 4 0.94 -25.11 18.32
N ARG A 5 1.58 -25.37 17.18
CA ARG A 5 2.42 -24.35 16.56
C ARG A 5 1.47 -23.18 16.29
N PRO A 6 1.84 -21.93 16.61
CA PRO A 6 1.06 -20.81 16.12
C PRO A 6 0.98 -21.00 14.61
N ILE A 7 -0.25 -21.11 14.09
CA ILE A 7 -0.50 -20.99 12.66
C ILE A 7 0.31 -19.75 12.25
N ASP A 8 1.26 -19.94 11.36
CA ASP A 8 2.06 -18.85 10.79
C ASP A 8 1.10 -17.97 9.99
N TYR A 9 0.37 -17.12 10.73
CA TYR A 9 -0.49 -16.09 10.20
C TYR A 9 0.43 -14.93 9.88
N THR A 10 1.21 -15.12 8.82
CA THR A 10 1.79 -14.05 8.01
C THR A 10 0.71 -13.69 6.98
N PRO A 11 -0.21 -12.74 7.28
CA PRO A 11 -1.38 -12.46 6.42
C PRO A 11 -1.02 -12.03 5.00
N TYR A 12 0.24 -11.66 4.78
CA TYR A 12 0.75 -11.23 3.48
C TYR A 12 2.00 -12.03 3.12
N LYS A 13 1.81 -13.08 2.33
CA LYS A 13 2.92 -13.77 1.65
C LYS A 13 3.34 -12.94 0.43
N ASP A 14 4.62 -12.98 0.10
CA ASP A 14 5.18 -12.41 -1.13
C ASP A 14 5.07 -10.88 -1.28
N LEU A 15 5.16 -10.10 -0.20
CA LEU A 15 5.30 -8.65 -0.31
C LEU A 15 6.71 -8.19 -0.71
N TYR A 16 7.63 -9.13 -0.91
CA TYR A 16 9.01 -8.88 -1.25
C TYR A 16 9.39 -9.67 -2.49
N GLN A 17 10.14 -9.03 -3.38
CA GLN A 17 10.90 -9.69 -4.44
C GLN A 17 12.35 -9.24 -4.28
N TYR A 18 13.25 -10.20 -4.14
CA TYR A 18 14.68 -9.93 -3.96
C TYR A 18 15.45 -9.95 -5.29
N ASP A 19 14.90 -10.62 -6.30
CA ASP A 19 15.44 -10.59 -7.67
C ASP A 19 15.09 -9.28 -8.36
N LYS A 20 16.00 -8.79 -9.21
CA LYS A 20 15.81 -7.52 -9.92
C LYS A 20 14.67 -7.60 -10.95
N PRO A 21 13.81 -6.57 -11.05
CA PRO A 21 13.74 -5.43 -10.14
C PRO A 21 13.16 -5.82 -8.78
N ALA A 22 13.91 -5.51 -7.71
CA ALA A 22 13.56 -5.76 -6.34
C ALA A 22 12.54 -4.74 -5.81
N PHE A 23 11.60 -5.23 -5.01
CA PHE A 23 10.62 -4.40 -4.32
C PHE A 23 10.22 -5.02 -2.99
N GLY A 24 9.72 -4.19 -2.08
CA GLY A 24 9.32 -4.68 -0.77
C GLY A 24 8.55 -3.66 0.05
N ALA A 25 7.75 -4.14 1.00
CA ALA A 25 7.10 -3.29 1.99
C ALA A 25 8.04 -3.02 3.18
N PHE A 26 8.38 -1.76 3.44
CA PHE A 26 9.20 -1.37 4.59
C PHE A 26 8.37 -1.17 5.86
N ARG A 27 7.20 -0.51 5.72
CA ARG A 27 6.28 -0.25 6.83
C ARG A 27 4.87 -0.56 6.41
N MET A 28 4.10 -1.16 7.29
CA MET A 28 2.71 -1.54 7.04
C MET A 28 1.86 -1.19 8.26
N VAL A 29 0.67 -0.65 8.01
CA VAL A 29 -0.28 -0.22 9.04
C VAL A 29 -1.68 -0.59 8.57
N ASP A 30 -2.39 -1.43 9.33
CA ASP A 30 -3.84 -1.52 9.25
C ASP A 30 -4.51 -0.75 10.38
N ILE A 31 -5.82 -0.58 10.25
CA ILE A 31 -6.66 0.00 11.30
C ILE A 31 -7.25 -1.16 12.11
N ALA A 32 -7.16 -1.04 13.44
CA ALA A 32 -7.76 -2.01 14.36
C ALA A 32 -9.30 -1.92 14.34
N GLY A 33 -9.98 -2.98 14.78
CA GLY A 33 -11.45 -3.01 14.84
C GLY A 33 -12.10 -3.63 13.62
N ARG A 34 -13.33 -3.23 13.31
CA ARG A 34 -14.08 -3.76 12.15
C ARG A 34 -14.52 -2.66 11.20
N GLU A 35 -14.42 -1.41 11.62
CA GLU A 35 -15.04 -0.25 11.01
C GLU A 35 -14.38 0.14 9.68
N PHE A 36 -13.07 -0.10 9.55
CA PHE A 36 -12.28 0.36 8.40
C PHE A 36 -11.38 -0.77 7.88
N PRO A 37 -11.54 -1.18 6.62
CA PRO A 37 -10.67 -2.18 5.99
C PRO A 37 -9.37 -1.57 5.45
N HIS A 38 -9.21 -0.25 5.55
CA HIS A 38 -8.11 0.51 4.97
C HIS A 38 -6.75 -0.02 5.41
N PHE A 39 -5.81 0.06 4.47
CA PHE A 39 -4.43 -0.28 4.70
C PHE A 39 -3.49 0.80 4.20
N LYS A 40 -2.38 0.98 4.91
CA LYS A 40 -1.31 1.88 4.49
C LYS A 40 0.02 1.16 4.51
N ALA A 41 0.86 1.41 3.50
CA ALA A 41 2.22 0.92 3.52
C ALA A 41 3.21 1.91 2.91
N VAL A 42 4.44 1.85 3.38
CA VAL A 42 5.60 2.47 2.74
C VAL A 42 6.38 1.32 2.10
N ILE A 43 6.63 1.44 0.80
CA ILE A 43 7.29 0.41 0.00
C ILE A 43 8.52 1.01 -0.69
N TYR A 44 9.44 0.15 -1.12
CA TYR A 44 10.54 0.53 -2.00
C TYR A 44 10.46 -0.23 -3.32
N ASN A 45 10.97 0.39 -4.38
CA ASN A 45 11.23 -0.22 -5.68
C ASN A 45 12.64 0.20 -6.14
N ASP A 46 13.40 -0.72 -6.74
CA ASP A 46 14.76 -0.47 -7.24
C ASP A 46 14.81 0.03 -8.69
N LEU A 47 13.69 0.57 -9.18
CA LEU A 47 13.53 1.15 -10.51
C LEU A 47 13.62 2.68 -10.46
N GLU A 48 14.04 3.27 -11.57
CA GLU A 48 13.98 4.73 -11.74
C GLU A 48 12.59 5.18 -12.15
N ALA A 49 12.15 6.27 -11.51
CA ALA A 49 10.81 6.79 -11.58
C ALA A 49 10.51 7.53 -12.88
N ASP A 50 9.29 7.36 -13.39
CA ASP A 50 8.64 8.33 -14.27
C ASP A 50 7.16 8.47 -13.88
N ASN A 51 6.48 9.51 -14.37
CA ASN A 51 5.07 9.77 -14.06
C ASN A 51 4.10 8.87 -14.86
N GLU A 52 4.57 8.13 -15.86
CA GLU A 52 3.74 7.39 -16.83
C GLU A 52 3.69 5.88 -16.53
N THR A 53 4.65 5.38 -15.77
CA THR A 53 4.87 3.96 -15.52
C THR A 53 4.40 3.59 -14.12
N CYS A 54 3.50 2.60 -14.05
CA CYS A 54 3.16 1.90 -12.81
C CYS A 54 4.10 0.70 -12.63
N PHE A 55 4.74 0.59 -11.46
CA PHE A 55 5.67 -0.49 -11.19
C PHE A 55 4.94 -1.76 -10.79
N ARG A 56 5.50 -2.91 -11.22
CA ARG A 56 4.98 -4.23 -10.85
C ARG A 56 4.91 -4.40 -9.33
N GLY A 57 5.90 -3.91 -8.59
CA GLY A 57 5.93 -3.98 -7.12
C GLY A 57 4.76 -3.25 -6.46
N GLU A 58 4.44 -2.05 -6.94
CA GLU A 58 3.30 -1.26 -6.47
C GLU A 58 1.98 -1.97 -6.69
N LEU A 59 1.76 -2.46 -7.91
CA LEU A 59 0.53 -3.18 -8.27
C LEU A 59 0.37 -4.46 -7.44
N LEU A 60 1.41 -5.29 -7.37
CA LEU A 60 1.33 -6.58 -6.68
C LEU A 60 1.17 -6.40 -5.17
N ILE A 61 1.88 -5.46 -4.56
CA ILE A 61 1.73 -5.19 -3.13
C ILE A 61 0.31 -4.71 -2.82
N SER A 62 -0.24 -3.77 -3.60
CA SER A 62 -1.63 -3.33 -3.44
C SER A 62 -2.62 -4.49 -3.49
N LEU A 63 -2.54 -5.33 -4.54
CA LEU A 63 -3.44 -6.46 -4.71
C LEU A 63 -3.32 -7.49 -3.58
N ARG A 64 -2.10 -7.84 -3.17
CA ARG A 64 -1.85 -8.79 -2.08
C ARG A 64 -2.38 -8.26 -0.75
N ILE A 65 -2.22 -6.96 -0.49
CA ILE A 65 -2.77 -6.32 0.70
C ILE A 65 -4.30 -6.38 0.70
N MET A 66 -4.93 -6.05 -0.43
CA MET A 66 -6.40 -6.11 -0.57
C MET A 66 -6.93 -7.51 -0.33
N LEU A 67 -6.34 -8.52 -0.98
CA LEU A 67 -6.71 -9.91 -0.79
C LEU A 67 -6.58 -10.33 0.69
N GLY A 68 -5.44 -10.01 1.31
CA GLY A 68 -5.22 -10.32 2.72
C GLY A 68 -6.24 -9.68 3.64
N GLN A 69 -6.61 -8.41 3.42
CA GLN A 69 -7.67 -7.74 4.20
C GLN A 69 -9.04 -8.37 3.99
N LEU A 70 -9.41 -8.70 2.74
CA LEU A 70 -10.69 -9.35 2.42
C LEU A 70 -10.84 -10.74 3.06
N THR A 71 -9.74 -11.43 3.36
CA THR A 71 -9.80 -12.71 4.08
C THR A 71 -10.04 -12.59 5.58
N LYS A 72 -9.96 -11.38 6.16
CA LYS A 72 -10.13 -11.19 7.61
C LYS A 72 -11.61 -11.23 7.97
N ILE A 73 -11.98 -12.17 8.85
CA ILE A 73 -13.35 -12.33 9.37
C ILE A 73 -13.91 -11.00 9.92
N ARG A 74 -13.08 -10.21 10.62
CA ARG A 74 -13.50 -8.90 11.19
C ARG A 74 -13.96 -7.90 10.12
N LEU A 75 -13.60 -8.09 8.85
CA LEU A 75 -13.86 -7.18 7.74
C LEU A 75 -14.83 -7.74 6.69
N VAL A 76 -15.47 -8.89 6.93
CA VAL A 76 -16.35 -9.58 5.95
C VAL A 76 -17.54 -8.75 5.46
N HIS A 77 -17.89 -7.67 6.16
CA HIS A 77 -18.98 -6.77 5.80
C HIS A 77 -18.52 -5.62 4.87
N HIS A 78 -17.22 -5.53 4.59
CA HIS A 78 -16.67 -4.58 3.62
C HIS A 78 -16.43 -5.27 2.30
N ASN A 79 -16.81 -4.59 1.22
CA ASN A 79 -16.68 -5.07 -0.15
C ASN A 79 -15.53 -4.40 -0.90
N ILE A 80 -14.96 -3.33 -0.32
CA ILE A 80 -13.88 -2.53 -0.89
C ILE A 80 -12.78 -2.39 0.16
N VAL A 81 -11.53 -2.61 -0.25
CA VAL A 81 -10.34 -2.38 0.59
C VAL A 81 -9.48 -1.29 -0.03
N PRO A 82 -9.57 -0.05 0.47
CA PRO A 82 -8.67 1.01 0.06
C PRO A 82 -7.25 0.77 0.60
N VAL A 83 -6.26 0.87 -0.28
CA VAL A 83 -4.83 0.77 0.04
C VAL A 83 -4.12 2.04 -0.39
N LEU A 84 -3.49 2.71 0.57
CA LEU A 84 -2.60 3.85 0.35
C LEU A 84 -1.15 3.36 0.42
N LEU A 85 -0.40 3.53 -0.67
CA LEU A 85 1.03 3.27 -0.68
C LEU A 85 1.82 4.57 -0.79
N ILE A 86 2.88 4.69 0.00
CA ILE A 86 4.01 5.56 -0.33
C ILE A 86 5.03 4.67 -1.04
N SER A 87 5.26 4.92 -2.33
CA SER A 87 6.26 4.21 -3.12
C SER A 87 7.53 5.02 -3.19
N LEU A 88 8.62 4.48 -2.64
CA LEU A 88 9.96 5.08 -2.68
C LEU A 88 10.76 4.46 -3.81
N MET A 89 11.40 5.29 -4.64
CA MET A 89 12.13 4.87 -5.84
C MET A 89 13.30 5.81 -6.11
N GLY A 90 14.51 5.39 -5.73
CA GLY A 90 15.71 6.22 -5.83
C GLY A 90 15.56 7.56 -5.07
N LYS A 91 15.63 8.67 -5.81
CA LYS A 91 15.43 10.04 -5.28
C LYS A 91 13.99 10.53 -5.41
N HIS A 92 13.04 9.65 -5.69
CA HIS A 92 11.65 10.03 -5.86
C HIS A 92 10.74 9.22 -4.95
N ALA A 93 9.56 9.79 -4.72
CA ALA A 93 8.45 9.07 -4.13
C ALA A 93 7.13 9.46 -4.78
N ARG A 94 6.11 8.63 -4.61
CA ARG A 94 4.72 8.98 -4.95
C ARG A 94 3.73 8.34 -4.00
N LEU A 95 2.56 8.94 -3.94
CA LEU A 95 1.39 8.37 -3.29
C LEU A 95 0.60 7.58 -4.32
N LEU A 96 0.21 6.37 -3.95
CA LEU A 96 -0.71 5.55 -4.72
C LEU A 96 -1.94 5.25 -3.89
N GLU A 97 -3.10 5.63 -4.39
CA GLU A 97 -4.38 5.20 -3.85
C GLU A 97 -4.93 4.09 -4.73
N SER A 98 -5.22 2.95 -4.14
CA SER A 98 -5.73 1.81 -4.89
C SER A 98 -6.93 1.17 -4.21
N TYR A 99 -7.89 0.70 -5.00
CA TYR A 99 -9.07 -0.03 -4.55
C TYR A 99 -9.71 -0.76 -5.74
N PHE A 100 -10.55 -1.74 -5.46
CA PHE A 100 -11.40 -2.36 -6.47
C PHE A 100 -12.74 -1.64 -6.52
N ASP A 101 -13.12 -1.12 -7.69
CA ASP A 101 -14.44 -0.54 -7.90
C ASP A 101 -15.41 -1.64 -8.36
N SER A 102 -16.35 -1.98 -7.48
CA SER A 102 -17.38 -2.99 -7.75
C SER A 102 -18.32 -2.61 -8.89
N SER A 103 -18.51 -1.31 -9.15
CA SER A 103 -19.44 -0.82 -10.18
C SER A 103 -18.86 -1.01 -11.57
N SER A 104 -17.60 -0.59 -11.78
CA SER A 104 -16.90 -0.80 -13.05
C SER A 104 -16.22 -2.17 -13.17
N LYS A 105 -16.17 -2.95 -12.09
CA LYS A 105 -15.43 -4.22 -11.96
C LYS A 105 -13.95 -4.08 -12.32
N SER A 106 -13.37 -2.92 -12.00
CA SER A 106 -12.00 -2.59 -12.35
C SER A 106 -11.15 -2.33 -11.11
N PHE A 107 -9.87 -2.69 -11.21
CA PHE A 107 -8.88 -2.24 -10.25
C PHE A 107 -8.50 -0.80 -10.58
N VAL A 108 -8.72 0.09 -9.62
CA VAL A 108 -8.37 1.50 -9.74
C VAL A 108 -7.08 1.73 -8.96
N MET A 109 -6.10 2.33 -9.62
CA MET A 109 -4.90 2.87 -8.98
C MET A 109 -4.68 4.29 -9.47
N ARG A 110 -4.72 5.23 -8.54
CA ARG A 110 -4.43 6.65 -8.79
C ARG A 110 -3.06 6.96 -8.23
N SER A 111 -2.30 7.75 -8.99
CA SER A 111 -0.97 8.21 -8.60
C SER A 111 -0.99 9.72 -8.38
N SER A 112 -0.25 10.18 -7.38
CA SER A 112 0.22 11.56 -7.37
C SER A 112 1.29 11.76 -8.44
N ASP A 113 1.67 13.03 -8.66
CA ASP A 113 2.96 13.35 -9.28
C ASP A 113 4.12 12.83 -8.42
N LEU A 114 5.29 12.66 -9.04
CA LEU A 114 6.52 12.36 -8.32
C LEU A 114 6.94 13.51 -7.42
N TYR A 115 7.23 13.19 -6.17
CA TYR A 115 7.95 14.04 -5.24
C TYR A 115 9.45 13.76 -5.38
N GLU A 116 10.23 14.80 -5.64
CA GLU A 116 11.69 14.71 -5.76
C GLU A 116 12.38 14.94 -4.41
N PHE A 117 13.48 14.23 -4.18
CA PHE A 117 14.37 14.33 -3.04
C PHE A 117 15.76 14.84 -3.47
N SER A 118 15.79 16.03 -4.07
CA SER A 118 17.02 16.62 -4.63
C SER A 118 17.71 17.61 -3.68
N ASP A 119 16.93 18.32 -2.86
CA ASP A 119 17.42 19.31 -1.90
C ASP A 119 16.59 19.34 -0.62
N GLN A 120 17.03 20.13 0.37
CA GLN A 120 16.36 20.20 1.67
C GLN A 120 14.91 20.69 1.58
N ALA A 121 14.60 21.60 0.65
CA ALA A 121 13.27 22.19 0.52
C ALA A 121 12.28 21.19 -0.09
N SER A 122 12.68 20.52 -1.18
CA SER A 122 11.92 19.46 -1.84
C SER A 122 11.70 18.27 -0.91
N ILE A 123 12.73 17.82 -0.19
CA ILE A 123 12.64 16.77 0.82
C ILE A 123 11.66 17.17 1.93
N SER A 124 11.76 18.38 2.48
CA SER A 124 10.86 18.82 3.55
C SER A 124 9.42 18.90 3.10
N LYS A 125 9.16 19.38 1.87
CA LYS A 125 7.82 19.45 1.30
C LYS A 125 7.25 18.06 1.08
N ALA A 126 8.02 17.18 0.44
CA ALA A 126 7.62 15.81 0.18
C ALA A 126 7.34 15.06 1.48
N PHE A 127 8.25 15.12 2.46
CA PHE A 127 8.07 14.48 3.76
C PHE A 127 6.78 14.93 4.44
N LYS A 128 6.53 16.24 4.50
CA LYS A 128 5.31 16.80 5.11
C LYS A 128 4.06 16.26 4.43
N THR A 129 4.00 16.31 3.10
CA THR A 129 2.85 15.83 2.34
C THR A 129 2.65 14.31 2.53
N LEU A 130 3.70 13.51 2.35
CA LEU A 130 3.61 12.05 2.52
C LEU A 130 3.16 11.67 3.94
N ALA A 131 3.67 12.36 4.97
CA ALA A 131 3.28 12.13 6.35
C ALA A 131 1.81 12.51 6.62
N GLU A 132 1.31 13.62 6.08
CA GLU A 132 -0.09 14.03 6.20
C GLU A 132 -1.04 12.95 5.65
N TYR A 133 -0.76 12.41 4.46
CA TYR A 133 -1.56 11.31 3.90
C TYR A 133 -1.43 10.00 4.70
N PHE A 134 -0.20 9.63 5.08
CA PHE A 134 0.03 8.39 5.81
C PHE A 134 -0.58 8.38 7.21
N LEU A 135 -0.61 9.53 7.88
CA LEU A 135 -1.16 9.68 9.24
C LEU A 135 -2.63 10.12 9.27
N GLY A 136 -3.21 10.53 8.13
CA GLY A 136 -4.60 10.94 8.04
C GLY A 136 -5.61 9.82 8.31
N ASP A 137 -6.86 10.19 8.57
CA ASP A 137 -7.93 9.22 8.81
C ASP A 137 -8.34 8.45 7.54
N PRO A 138 -8.93 7.25 7.67
CA PRO A 138 -9.51 6.52 6.55
C PRO A 138 -10.65 7.32 5.91
N THR A 139 -10.73 7.30 4.57
CA THR A 139 -11.76 7.99 3.80
C THR A 139 -12.41 7.08 2.75
N GLY A 140 -13.62 7.42 2.32
CA GLY A 140 -14.39 6.63 1.35
C GLY A 140 -15.35 5.62 1.98
N LYS A 141 -16.32 5.16 1.18
CA LYS A 141 -17.32 4.15 1.58
C LYS A 141 -16.84 2.76 1.17
N THR A 142 -16.91 1.82 2.09
CA THR A 142 -16.40 0.46 1.91
C THR A 142 -17.47 -0.63 2.07
N VAL A 143 -18.71 -0.23 2.38
CA VAL A 143 -19.91 -1.07 2.52
C VAL A 143 -20.91 -0.78 1.41
#